data_AF-A0A962UM23-F1
#
_entry.id   AF-A0A962UM23-F1
#
_cell.length_a   1.000
_cell.length_b   1.000
_cell.length_c   1.000
_cell.angle_alpha   90.00
_cell.angle_beta   90.00
_cell.angle_gamma   90.00
#
_symmetry.space_group_name_H-M   'P 1'
#
loop_
_entity.id
_entity.type
_entity.pdbx_description
1 polymer ?
#
loop_
_entity_poly.entity_id
_entity_poly.type
_entity_poly.pdbx_seq_one_letter_code
_entity_poly.pdbx_strand_id
1 'polypeptide(L)'
;MQKQQITRFGKVVDNIEETSIAICLGLMTMITFINVVARYVFSDNILWAKEATEFLFAWLVLMGMSYGVKKHVHIGVDVVISHLSKPAKKFFALLSVVACLVFAVLLMIGAWKYWYPFATE
;
A
#
# COMPACT_ATOMS: atom_id res chain seq x y z
N MET A 1 15.20 -10.93 17.05
CA MET A 1 16.25 -10.73 16.03
C MET A 1 16.56 -12.08 15.36
N GLN A 2 15.61 -12.62 14.59
CA GLN A 2 15.79 -13.92 13.94
C GLN A 2 16.45 -13.67 12.57
N LYS A 3 17.74 -14.00 12.46
CA LYS A 3 18.42 -14.13 11.17
C LYS A 3 17.75 -15.29 10.43
N GLN A 4 16.75 -14.97 9.61
CA GLN A 4 16.16 -15.93 8.69
C GLN A 4 17.29 -16.42 7.79
N GLN A 5 17.51 -17.74 7.78
CA GLN A 5 18.45 -18.42 6.91
C GLN A 5 18.06 -18.12 5.46
N ILE A 6 18.61 -17.07 4.85
CA ILE A 6 18.26 -16.72 3.48
C ILE A 6 18.99 -17.70 2.56
N THR A 7 18.30 -18.76 2.18
CA THR A 7 18.64 -19.58 1.02
C THR A 7 18.88 -18.67 -0.18
N ARG A 8 19.82 -19.03 -1.06
CA ARG A 8 20.19 -18.22 -2.24
C ARG A 8 18.97 -17.73 -3.04
N PHE A 9 17.90 -18.53 -3.06
CA PHE A 9 16.61 -18.21 -3.65
C PHE A 9 15.90 -17.01 -3.01
N GLY A 10 15.88 -16.92 -1.67
CA GLY A 10 15.23 -15.82 -0.95
C GLY A 10 15.84 -14.45 -1.25
N LYS A 11 17.17 -14.37 -1.44
CA LYS A 11 17.84 -13.10 -1.80
C LYS A 11 17.47 -12.63 -3.20
N VAL A 12 17.30 -13.56 -4.15
CA VAL A 12 16.90 -13.24 -5.52
C VAL A 12 15.48 -12.69 -5.53
N VAL A 13 14.58 -13.34 -4.78
CA VAL A 13 13.19 -12.87 -4.64
C VAL A 13 13.15 -11.48 -3.99
N ASP A 14 13.88 -11.25 -2.90
CA ASP A 14 13.93 -9.94 -2.24
C ASP A 14 14.40 -8.83 -3.20
N ASN A 15 15.45 -9.07 -3.99
CA ASN A 15 15.94 -8.10 -4.97
C ASN A 15 14.93 -7.82 -6.09
N ILE A 16 14.21 -8.85 -6.56
CA ILE A 16 13.17 -8.70 -7.58
C ILE A 16 12.00 -7.88 -7.01
N GLU A 17 11.56 -8.18 -5.79
CA GLU A 17 10.49 -7.43 -5.10
C GLU A 17 10.89 -5.95 -4.95
N GLU A 18 12.10 -5.67 -4.46
CA GLU A 18 12.60 -4.31 -4.25
C GLU A 18 12.75 -3.53 -5.57
N THR A 19 13.29 -4.18 -6.60
CA THR A 19 13.44 -3.57 -7.93
C THR A 19 12.07 -3.30 -8.56
N SER A 20 11.11 -4.21 -8.42
CA SER A 20 9.75 -4.06 -8.96
C SER A 20 9.02 -2.88 -8.30
N ILE A 21 9.13 -2.74 -6.98
CA ILE A 21 8.56 -1.60 -6.24
C ILE A 21 9.18 -0.28 -6.72
N ALA A 22 10.51 -0.24 -6.87
CA ALA A 22 11.21 0.95 -7.35
C ALA A 22 10.80 1.33 -8.77
N ILE A 23 10.65 0.35 -9.67
CA ILE A 23 10.18 0.57 -11.04
C ILE A 23 8.74 1.11 -11.04
N CYS A 24 7.82 0.49 -10.30
CA CYS A 24 6.44 0.98 -10.21
C CYS A 24 6.38 2.42 -9.72
N LEU A 25 7.13 2.76 -8.66
CA LEU A 25 7.16 4.11 -8.11
C LEU A 25 7.77 5.12 -9.10
N GLY A 26 8.86 4.73 -9.78
CA GLY A 26 9.51 5.57 -10.79
C GLY A 26 8.61 5.83 -11.99
N LEU A 27 7.93 4.81 -12.50
CA LEU A 27 6.98 4.94 -13.61
C LEU A 27 5.79 5.82 -13.25
N MET A 28 5.19 5.64 -12.06
CA MET A 28 4.13 6.52 -11.58
C MET A 28 4.58 7.98 -11.51
N THR A 29 5.77 8.22 -10.93
CA THR A 29 6.32 9.57 -10.80
C THR A 29 6.57 10.19 -12.16
N MET A 30 7.14 9.43 -13.11
CA MET A 30 7.38 9.91 -14.47
C MET A 30 6.07 10.24 -15.21
N ILE A 31 5.07 9.35 -15.17
CA ILE A 31 3.77 9.55 -15.84
C ILE A 31 3.06 10.77 -15.27
N THR A 32 3.00 10.89 -13.94
CA THR A 32 2.34 12.03 -13.28
C THR A 32 3.08 13.34 -13.55
N PHE A 33 4.41 13.33 -13.58
CA PHE A 33 5.22 14.49 -13.94
C PHE A 33 4.97 14.93 -15.39
N ILE A 34 4.99 14.00 -16.35
CA ILE A 34 4.69 14.30 -17.75
C ILE A 34 3.28 14.87 -17.88
N ASN A 35 2.30 14.31 -17.16
CA ASN A 35 0.92 14.79 -17.20
C ASN A 35 0.79 16.22 -16.63
N VAL A 36 1.54 16.56 -15.58
CA VAL A 36 1.63 17.92 -15.04
C VAL A 36 2.25 18.88 -16.07
N VAL A 37 3.35 18.50 -16.70
CA VAL A 37 3.99 19.31 -17.74
C VAL A 37 3.07 19.51 -18.95
N ALA A 38 2.42 18.44 -19.43
CA ALA A 38 1.43 18.50 -20.50
C ALA A 38 0.34 19.55 -20.19
N ARG A 39 -0.20 19.49 -18.98
CA ARG A 39 -1.31 20.34 -18.56
C ARG A 39 -0.92 21.82 -18.44
N TYR A 40 0.25 22.12 -17.88
CA TYR A 40 0.65 23.52 -17.63
C TYR A 40 1.44 24.16 -18.77
N VAL A 41 2.17 23.38 -19.57
CA VAL A 41 2.97 23.92 -20.68
C VAL A 41 2.22 23.84 -22.01
N PHE A 42 1.57 22.72 -22.27
CA PHE A 42 0.89 22.46 -23.55
C PHE A 42 -0.62 22.72 -23.48
N SER A 43 -1.15 23.04 -22.30
CA SER A 43 -2.59 23.19 -22.03
C SER A 43 -3.41 21.94 -22.43
N ASP A 44 -2.76 20.78 -22.50
CA ASP A 44 -3.35 19.51 -22.94
C ASP A 44 -3.15 18.44 -21.86
N ASN A 45 -3.97 17.40 -21.84
CA ASN A 45 -3.99 16.41 -20.75
C ASN A 45 -3.88 15.00 -21.32
N ILE A 46 -3.07 14.16 -20.68
CA ILE A 46 -2.95 12.76 -21.08
C ILE A 46 -4.13 11.99 -20.44
N LEU A 47 -5.15 11.66 -21.24
CA LEU A 47 -6.37 10.99 -20.75
C LEU A 47 -6.06 9.69 -19.99
N TRP A 48 -5.14 8.87 -20.51
CA TRP A 48 -4.81 7.57 -19.92
C TRP A 48 -3.88 7.67 -18.69
N ALA A 49 -3.25 8.82 -18.44
CA ALA A 49 -2.24 8.95 -17.38
C ALA A 49 -2.83 8.69 -15.98
N LYS A 50 -4.09 9.12 -15.77
CA LYS A 50 -4.80 8.86 -14.51
C LYS A 50 -4.98 7.36 -14.28
N GLU A 51 -5.55 6.67 -15.27
CA GLU A 51 -5.83 5.24 -15.18
C GLU A 51 -4.54 4.43 -15.00
N ALA A 52 -3.51 4.71 -15.79
CA ALA A 52 -2.21 4.03 -15.65
C ALA A 52 -1.57 4.25 -14.28
N THR A 53 -1.68 5.46 -13.71
CA THR A 53 -1.16 5.74 -12.36
C THR A 53 -1.93 4.96 -11.29
N GLU A 54 -3.26 4.84 -11.42
CA GLU A 54 -4.09 4.05 -10.50
C GLU A 54 -3.76 2.55 -10.57
N PHE A 55 -3.55 1.99 -11.77
CA PHE A 55 -3.13 0.60 -11.92
C PHE A 55 -1.73 0.32 -11.38
N LEU A 56 -0.77 1.22 -11.63
CA LEU A 56 0.57 1.11 -11.07
C LEU A 56 0.56 1.23 -9.53
N PHE A 57 -0.30 2.09 -8.98
CA PHE A 57 -0.47 2.23 -7.54
C PHE A 57 -0.99 0.95 -6.91
N ALA A 58 -2.00 0.31 -7.51
CA ALA A 58 -2.52 -0.96 -7.03
C ALA A 58 -1.43 -2.03 -6.99
N TRP A 59 -0.62 -2.15 -8.06
CA TRP A 59 0.52 -3.08 -8.10
C TRP A 59 1.60 -2.76 -7.06
N LEU A 60 1.92 -1.48 -6.89
CA LEU A 60 2.88 -1.01 -5.91
C LEU A 60 2.44 -1.35 -4.48
N VAL A 61 1.17 -1.13 -4.14
CA VAL A 61 0.64 -1.42 -2.80
C VAL A 61 0.64 -2.93 -2.53
N LEU A 62 0.23 -3.75 -3.51
CA LEU A 62 0.25 -5.21 -3.36
C LEU A 62 1.66 -5.74 -3.09
N MET A 63 2.64 -5.35 -3.90
CA MET A 63 4.04 -5.77 -3.72
C MET A 63 4.68 -5.14 -2.48
N GLY A 64 4.43 -3.85 -2.24
CA GLY A 64 4.97 -3.08 -1.12
C GLY A 64 4.51 -3.59 0.23
N MET A 65 3.24 -3.98 0.36
CA MET A 65 2.71 -4.59 1.59
C MET A 65 3.34 -5.96 1.87
N SER A 66 3.48 -6.80 0.84
CA SER A 66 4.16 -8.11 0.97
C SER A 66 5.60 -7.96 1.49
N TYR A 67 6.38 -7.08 0.85
CA TYR A 67 7.76 -6.79 1.25
C TYR A 67 7.84 -6.12 2.64
N GLY A 68 6.92 -5.21 2.95
CA GLY A 68 6.83 -4.51 4.23
C GLY A 68 6.56 -5.45 5.41
N VAL A 69 5.71 -6.46 5.23
CA VAL A 69 5.47 -7.50 6.24
C VAL A 69 6.71 -8.38 6.41
N LYS A 70 7.37 -8.79 5.32
CA LYS A 70 8.60 -9.62 5.37
C LYS A 70 9.75 -8.91 6.12
N LYS A 71 9.92 -7.60 5.91
CA LYS A 71 10.91 -6.78 6.64
C LYS A 71 10.42 -6.33 8.01
N HIS A 72 9.19 -6.71 8.39
CA HIS A 72 8.54 -6.29 9.62
C HIS A 72 8.61 -4.76 9.82
N VAL A 73 8.26 -3.97 8.81
CA VAL A 73 8.32 -2.49 8.89
C VAL A 73 7.41 -1.94 10.00
N HIS A 74 6.38 -2.69 10.41
CA HIS A 74 5.55 -2.38 11.58
C HIS A 74 6.26 -2.56 12.95
N ILE A 75 7.53 -3.00 12.99
CA ILE A 75 8.34 -3.15 14.22
C ILE A 75 8.34 -1.87 15.06
N GLY A 76 8.34 -0.69 14.45
CA GLY A 76 8.33 0.57 15.20
C GLY A 76 7.13 0.67 16.15
N VAL A 77 5.95 0.26 15.69
CA VAL A 77 4.74 0.23 16.51
C VAL A 77 4.79 -0.90 17.54
N ASP A 78 5.32 -2.07 17.16
CA ASP A 78 5.49 -3.19 18.09
C ASP A 78 6.45 -2.87 19.25
N VAL A 79 7.55 -2.16 18.99
CA VAL A 79 8.53 -1.75 20.02
C VAL A 79 7.90 -0.80 21.02
N VAL A 80 7.14 0.19 20.55
CA VAL A 80 6.40 1.12 21.43
C VAL A 80 5.44 0.30 22.30
N ILE A 81 4.62 -0.57 21.72
CA ILE A 81 3.65 -1.39 22.45
C ILE A 81 4.34 -2.35 23.45
N SER A 82 5.54 -2.83 23.15
CA SER A 82 6.31 -3.71 24.04
C SER A 82 6.83 -3.03 25.33
N HIS A 83 6.99 -1.71 25.32
CA HIS A 83 7.43 -0.94 26.50
C HIS A 83 6.25 -0.55 27.42
N LEU A 84 5.01 -0.80 27.00
CA LEU A 84 3.81 -0.49 27.77
C LEU A 84 3.45 -1.59 28.78
N SER A 85 2.76 -1.20 29.84
CA SER A 85 2.23 -2.13 30.85
C SER A 85 1.19 -3.10 30.25
N LYS A 86 1.07 -4.30 30.83
CA LYS A 86 0.12 -5.35 30.39
C LYS A 86 -1.32 -4.84 30.11
N PRO A 87 -1.95 -3.99 30.95
CA PRO A 87 -3.29 -3.48 30.66
C PRO A 87 -3.33 -2.54 29.46
N ALA A 88 -2.33 -1.66 29.32
CA ALA A 88 -2.26 -0.71 28.21
C ALA A 88 -2.02 -1.43 26.88
N LYS A 89 -1.17 -2.46 26.84
CA LYS A 89 -0.98 -3.32 25.65
C LYS A 89 -2.29 -3.96 25.19
N LYS A 90 -3.13 -4.44 26.12
CA LYS A 90 -4.42 -5.05 25.79
C LYS A 90 -5.40 -4.01 25.23
N PHE A 91 -5.39 -2.78 25.76
CA PHE A 91 -6.19 -1.68 25.23
C PHE A 91 -5.81 -1.32 23.79
N PHE A 92 -4.50 -1.14 23.51
CA PHE A 92 -4.04 -0.83 22.14
C PHE A 92 -4.32 -1.97 21.15
N ALA A 93 -4.20 -3.23 21.59
CA ALA A 93 -4.59 -4.37 20.76
C ALA A 93 -6.09 -4.34 20.42
N LEU A 94 -6.95 -4.09 21.41
CA LEU A 94 -8.39 -3.96 21.19
C LEU A 94 -8.71 -2.78 20.26
N LEU A 95 -8.06 -1.63 20.48
CA LEU A 95 -8.23 -0.44 19.65
C LEU A 95 -7.85 -0.71 18.19
N SER A 96 -6.74 -1.43 17.96
CA SER A 96 -6.32 -1.83 16.61
C SER A 96 -7.36 -2.72 15.92
N VAL A 97 -7.91 -3.71 16.63
CA VAL A 97 -8.98 -4.58 16.10
C VAL A 97 -10.23 -3.77 15.76
N VAL A 98 -10.64 -2.85 16.64
CA VAL A 98 -11.80 -1.98 16.40
C VAL A 98 -11.55 -1.07 15.19
N ALA A 99 -10.36 -0.47 15.07
CA ALA A 99 -10.00 0.36 13.93
C ALA A 99 -10.04 -0.44 12.60
N CYS A 100 -9.52 -1.66 12.60
CA CYS A 100 -9.61 -2.57 11.45
C CYS A 100 -11.05 -2.91 11.09
N LEU A 101 -11.91 -3.18 12.07
CA LEU A 101 -13.34 -3.44 11.84
C LEU A 101 -14.06 -2.22 11.26
N VAL A 102 -13.82 -1.03 11.81
CA VAL A 102 -14.38 0.22 11.29
C VAL A 102 -13.94 0.44 9.84
N PHE A 103 -12.65 0.26 9.55
CA PHE A 103 -12.12 0.39 8.20
C PHE A 103 -12.77 -0.62 7.23
N ALA A 104 -12.92 -1.87 7.63
CA ALA A 104 -13.59 -2.90 6.82
C ALA A 104 -15.06 -2.56 6.52
N VAL A 105 -15.80 -2.04 7.51
CA VAL A 105 -17.18 -1.59 7.32
C VAL A 105 -17.25 -0.39 6.37
N LEU A 106 -16.35 0.58 6.52
CA LEU A 106 -16.29 1.74 5.62
C LEU A 106 -16.00 1.32 4.17
N LEU A 107 -15.08 0.37 3.96
CA LEU A 107 -14.82 -0.20 2.63
C LEU A 107 -16.06 -0.91 2.07
N MET A 108 -16.79 -1.66 2.90
CA MET A 108 -18.02 -2.34 2.47
C MET A 108 -19.11 -1.34 2.03
N ILE A 109 -19.30 -0.26 2.78
CA ILE A 109 -20.24 0.81 2.43
C ILE A 109 -19.82 1.50 1.13
N GLY A 110 -18.53 1.83 1.00
CA GLY A 110 -17.96 2.44 -0.21
C GLY A 110 -18.15 1.56 -1.44
N ALA A 111 -17.85 0.27 -1.32
CA ALA A 111 -18.02 -0.71 -2.39
C ALA A 111 -19.49 -0.86 -2.80
N TRP A 112 -20.41 -0.96 -1.84
CA TRP A 112 -21.85 -1.05 -2.12
C TRP A 112 -22.36 0.21 -2.83
N LYS A 113 -21.98 1.40 -2.35
CA LYS A 113 -22.38 2.67 -2.95
C LYS A 113 -21.82 2.85 -4.36
N TYR A 114 -20.61 2.36 -4.62
CA TYR A 114 -20.02 2.38 -5.96
C TYR A 114 -20.75 1.43 -6.91
N TRP A 115 -21.11 0.22 -6.45
CA TRP A 115 -21.76 -0.80 -7.30
C TRP A 115 -23.26 -0.54 -7.53
N TYR A 116 -23.98 -0.03 -6.54
CA TYR A 116 -25.43 0.14 -6.56
C TYR A 116 -26.00 0.83 -7.82
N PRO A 117 -25.40 1.91 -8.36
CA PRO A 117 -25.85 2.55 -9.60
C PRO A 117 -25.77 1.62 -10.81
N PHE A 118 -24.77 0.74 -10.90
CA PHE A 118 -24.59 -0.18 -12.05
C PHE A 118 -25.55 -1.37 -12.04
N ALA A 119 -26.18 -1.66 -10.90
CA ALA A 119 -27.15 -2.75 -10.76
C ALA A 119 -28.59 -2.30 -11.00
N THR A 120 -28.83 -0.99 -11.10
CA THR A 120 -30.17 -0.38 -11.24
C THR A 120 -30.42 0.24 -12.61
N GLU A 121 -29.46 0.11 -13.54
CA GLU A 121 -29.63 0.30 -14.99
C GLU A 121 -29.75 -1.06 -15.71
#